data_AF-A0A7K1V128-F1
#
_entry.id   AF-A0A7K1V128-F1
#
_cell.length_a   1.000
_cell.length_b   1.000
_cell.length_c   1.000
_cell.angle_alpha   90.00
_cell.angle_beta   90.00
_cell.angle_gamma   90.00
#
_symmetry.space_group_name_H-M   'P 1'
#
loop_
_entity.id
_entity.type
_entity.pdbx_description
1 polymer ?
#
loop_
_entity_poly.entity_id
_entity_poly.type
_entity_poly.pdbx_seq_one_letter_code
_entity_poly.pdbx_strand_id
1 'polypeptide(L)'
;MLWLGLYAGSGVLLSHWFGMPAMVAFAVGALGQGLGTRAVRRRNQLTADRVSVDLGHGPGIRSYIDKRAPDDWLSPPMVWSLSPAMRVLAFLCRIIDPDPRPGERLLAIDRRLHLRWS
;
A
#
# COMPACT_ATOMS: atom_id res chain seq x y z
N MET A 1 4.95 -19.34 1.28
CA MET A 1 3.90 -20.39 1.21
C MET A 1 3.53 -21.00 2.56
N LEU A 2 4.46 -21.12 3.51
CA LEU A 2 4.22 -21.74 4.84
C LEU A 2 3.09 -21.08 5.65
N TRP A 3 2.96 -19.75 5.59
CA TRP A 3 1.89 -19.00 6.28
C TRP A 3 0.48 -19.27 5.74
N LEU A 4 0.36 -19.53 4.43
CA LEU A 4 -0.94 -19.75 3.78
C LEU A 4 -1.51 -21.13 4.16
N GLY A 5 -0.64 -22.13 4.30
CA GLY A 5 -1.00 -23.46 4.80
C GLY A 5 -1.43 -23.44 6.27
N LEU A 6 -0.75 -22.67 7.12
CA LEU A 6 -1.14 -22.50 8.53
C LEU A 6 -2.52 -21.84 8.66
N TYR A 7 -2.80 -20.79 7.88
CA TYR A 7 -4.10 -20.12 7.86
C TYR A 7 -5.25 -21.01 7.38
N ALA A 8 -5.00 -21.80 6.33
CA ALA A 8 -5.97 -22.77 5.82
C ALA A 8 -6.24 -23.88 6.85
N GLY A 9 -5.17 -24.42 7.46
CA GLY A 9 -5.27 -25.44 8.50
C GLY A 9 -6.02 -24.96 9.75
N SER A 10 -5.72 -23.76 10.24
CA SER A 10 -6.43 -23.17 11.38
C SER A 10 -7.89 -22.86 11.06
N GLY A 11 -8.20 -22.43 9.81
CA GLY A 11 -9.57 -22.19 9.37
C GLY A 11 -10.42 -23.46 9.32
N VAL A 12 -9.86 -24.57 8.82
CA VAL A 12 -10.54 -25.87 8.81
C VAL A 12 -10.75 -26.40 10.23
N LEU A 13 -9.76 -26.26 11.11
CA LEU A 13 -9.89 -26.61 12.53
C LEU A 13 -10.98 -25.78 13.22
N LEU A 14 -10.99 -24.46 13.03
CA LEU A 14 -12.01 -23.59 13.63
C LEU A 14 -13.42 -23.94 13.15
N SER A 15 -13.57 -24.24 11.86
CA SER A 15 -14.85 -24.71 11.30
C SER A 15 -15.30 -26.03 11.92
N HIS A 16 -14.38 -26.97 12.11
CA HIS A 16 -14.69 -28.29 12.67
C HIS A 16 -15.11 -28.21 14.15
N TRP A 17 -14.47 -27.36 14.94
CA TRP A 17 -14.69 -27.29 16.39
C TRP A 17 -15.74 -26.27 16.84
N PHE A 18 -15.88 -25.16 16.12
CA PHE A 18 -16.72 -24.02 16.51
C PHE A 18 -17.75 -23.62 15.44
N GLY A 19 -17.76 -24.32 14.31
CA GLY A 19 -18.67 -24.07 13.20
C GLY A 19 -18.26 -22.89 12.31
N MET A 20 -19.09 -22.66 11.28
CA MET A 20 -18.91 -21.60 10.27
C MET A 20 -18.72 -20.18 10.85
N PRO A 21 -19.45 -19.73 11.90
CA PRO A 21 -19.30 -18.37 12.41
C PRO A 21 -17.88 -18.05 12.91
N ALA A 22 -17.23 -19.00 13.58
CA ALA A 22 -15.87 -18.83 14.08
C ALA A 22 -14.84 -18.75 12.95
N MET A 23 -15.02 -19.56 11.88
CA MET A 23 -14.20 -19.49 10.67
C MET A 23 -14.34 -18.13 9.98
N VAL A 24 -15.57 -17.60 9.87
CA VAL A 24 -15.82 -16.28 9.27
C VAL A 24 -15.16 -15.17 10.09
N ALA A 25 -15.31 -15.18 11.42
CA ALA A 25 -14.67 -14.20 12.29
C ALA A 25 -13.14 -14.24 12.17
N PHE A 26 -12.55 -15.43 12.11
CA PHE A 26 -11.12 -15.61 11.89
C PHE A 26 -10.67 -15.12 10.52
N ALA A 27 -11.40 -15.42 9.45
CA ALA A 27 -11.09 -14.97 8.11
C ALA A 27 -11.14 -13.43 8.01
N VAL A 28 -12.13 -12.79 8.63
CA VAL A 28 -12.23 -11.32 8.71
C VAL A 28 -11.04 -10.74 9.49
N GLY A 29 -10.68 -11.32 10.62
CA GLY A 29 -9.51 -10.90 11.39
C GLY A 29 -8.19 -11.03 10.62
N ALA A 30 -8.01 -12.14 9.91
CA ALA A 30 -6.85 -12.41 9.05
C ALA A 30 -6.72 -11.37 7.93
N LEU A 31 -7.84 -11.05 7.25
CA LEU A 31 -7.89 -10.02 6.22
C LEU A 31 -7.58 -8.64 6.80
N GLY A 32 -8.16 -8.30 7.95
CA GLY A 32 -7.89 -7.04 8.66
C GLY A 32 -6.41 -6.89 9.03
N GLN A 33 -5.79 -7.95 9.54
CA GLN A 33 -4.35 -7.96 9.84
C GLN A 33 -3.50 -7.83 8.57
N GLY A 34 -3.88 -8.51 7.48
CA GLY A 34 -3.23 -8.38 6.17
C GLY A 34 -3.28 -6.95 5.63
N LEU A 35 -4.42 -6.27 5.74
CA LEU A 35 -4.55 -4.87 5.35
C LEU A 35 -3.76 -3.93 6.27
N GLY A 36 -3.79 -4.17 7.58
CA GLY A 36 -3.04 -3.37 8.56
C GLY A 36 -1.53 -3.44 8.36
N THR A 37 -0.98 -4.63 8.13
CA THR A 37 0.47 -4.81 7.86
C THR A 37 0.90 -4.10 6.57
N ARG A 38 0.08 -4.15 5.52
CA ARG A 38 0.32 -3.40 4.27
C ARG A 38 0.30 -1.89 4.52
N ALA A 39 -0.67 -1.39 5.27
CA ALA A 39 -0.76 0.03 5.61
C ALA A 39 0.48 0.52 6.38
N VAL A 40 0.97 -0.27 7.34
CA VAL A 40 2.20 0.03 8.09
C VAL A 40 3.42 0.04 7.17
N ARG A 41 3.56 -0.97 6.31
CA ARG A 41 4.66 -1.04 5.33
C ARG A 41 4.66 0.17 4.41
N ARG A 42 3.50 0.55 3.90
CA ARG A 42 3.32 1.74 3.05
C ARG A 42 3.72 3.02 3.77
N ARG A 43 3.30 3.19 5.04
CA ARG A 43 3.72 4.32 5.88
C ARG A 43 5.23 4.34 6.11
N ASN A 44 5.84 3.18 6.37
CA ASN A 44 7.28 3.07 6.58
C ASN A 44 8.07 3.45 5.33
N GLN A 45 7.61 3.07 4.14
CA GLN A 45 8.26 3.47 2.88
C GLN A 45 8.18 4.98 2.64
N LEU A 46 7.01 5.60 2.84
CA LEU A 46 6.87 7.05 2.75
C LEU A 46 7.74 7.79 3.78
N THR A 47 7.90 7.21 4.97
CA THR A 47 8.78 7.76 6.02
C THR A 47 10.24 7.63 5.62
N ALA A 48 10.66 6.50 5.03
CA ALA A 48 12.00 6.30 4.51
C ALA A 48 12.32 7.30 3.38
N ASP A 49 11.38 7.51 2.45
CA ASP A 49 11.52 8.52 1.40
C ASP A 49 11.70 9.91 2.00
N ARG A 50 10.91 10.27 3.01
CA ARG A 50 11.06 11.55 3.71
C ARG A 50 12.44 11.71 4.35
N VAL A 51 12.89 10.71 5.11
CA VAL A 51 14.21 10.73 5.76
C VAL A 51 15.32 10.88 4.71
N SER A 52 15.19 10.19 3.59
CA SER A 52 16.17 10.28 2.51
C SER A 52 16.24 11.67 1.86
N VAL A 53 15.11 12.36 1.74
CA VAL A 53 15.06 13.76 1.28
C VAL A 53 15.70 14.69 2.30
N ASP A 54 15.40 14.49 3.59
CA ASP A 54 15.98 15.27 4.70
C ASP A 54 17.51 15.10 4.75
N LEU A 55 18.05 13.92 4.41
CA LEU A 55 19.49 13.65 4.26
C LEU A 55 20.13 14.24 2.98
N GLY A 56 19.34 14.82 2.08
CA GLY A 56 19.82 15.44 0.84
C GLY A 56 19.83 14.54 -0.39
N HIS A 57 19.35 13.30 -0.28
CA HIS A 57 19.26 12.36 -1.42
C HIS A 57 17.97 12.50 -2.26
N GLY A 58 17.17 13.54 -2.01
CA GLY A 58 15.87 13.74 -2.66
C GLY A 58 15.90 13.72 -4.20
N PRO A 59 16.77 14.51 -4.88
CA PRO A 59 16.85 14.51 -6.34
C PRO A 59 17.25 13.14 -6.91
N GLY A 60 18.16 12.43 -6.23
CA GLY A 60 18.60 11.09 -6.63
C GLY A 60 17.46 10.08 -6.58
N ILE A 61 16.72 10.05 -5.48
CA ILE A 61 15.60 9.11 -5.28
C ILE A 61 14.43 9.43 -6.20
N ARG A 62 14.15 10.72 -6.44
CA ARG A 62 13.17 11.15 -7.45
C ARG A 62 13.53 10.58 -8.83
N SER A 63 14.76 10.78 -9.29
CA SER A 63 15.22 10.28 -10.60
C SER A 63 15.20 8.76 -10.70
N TYR A 64 15.48 8.07 -9.59
CA TYR A 64 15.45 6.61 -9.52
C TYR A 64 14.02 6.07 -9.66
N ILE A 65 13.06 6.67 -8.95
CA ILE A 65 11.66 6.26 -9.00
C ILE A 65 11.07 6.55 -10.38
N ASP A 66 11.35 7.72 -10.93
CA ASP A 66 10.88 8.17 -12.25
C ASP A 66 11.35 7.22 -13.37
N LYS A 67 12.64 6.83 -13.37
CA LYS A 67 13.19 5.87 -14.33
C LYS A 67 12.60 4.47 -14.22
N ARG A 68 12.17 4.05 -13.03
CA ARG A 68 11.74 2.68 -12.76
C ARG A 68 10.25 2.46 -13.01
N ALA A 69 9.45 3.53 -13.07
CA ALA A 69 8.01 3.45 -13.26
C ALA A 69 7.47 4.65 -14.05
N PRO A 70 7.68 4.68 -15.38
CA PRO A 70 7.25 5.79 -16.23
C PRO A 70 5.72 5.92 -16.33
N ASP A 71 4.97 4.81 -16.22
CA ASP A 71 3.51 4.80 -16.44
C ASP A 71 2.74 4.35 -15.18
N ASP A 72 2.51 5.27 -14.25
CA ASP A 72 1.61 5.06 -13.11
C ASP A 72 0.19 5.58 -13.43
N TRP A 73 -0.57 4.76 -14.17
CA TRP A 73 -2.00 4.95 -14.52
C TRP A 73 -2.93 5.10 -13.31
N LEU A 74 -2.37 4.86 -12.15
CA LEU A 74 -3.03 4.72 -10.87
C LEU A 74 -2.49 5.74 -9.86
N SER A 75 -1.69 6.70 -10.34
CA SER A 75 -1.20 7.84 -9.58
C SER A 75 -2.36 8.75 -9.14
N PRO A 76 -2.26 9.46 -8.00
CA PRO A 76 -3.31 10.35 -7.51
C PRO A 76 -3.91 11.30 -8.57
N PRO A 77 -3.12 12.01 -9.42
CA PRO A 77 -3.69 12.89 -10.43
C PRO A 77 -4.48 12.14 -11.52
N MET A 78 -4.01 10.95 -11.91
CA MET A 78 -4.68 10.11 -12.92
C MET A 78 -6.00 9.52 -12.37
N VAL A 79 -6.03 9.15 -11.08
CA VAL A 79 -7.25 8.63 -10.44
C VAL A 79 -8.34 9.70 -10.37
N TRP A 80 -7.98 10.97 -10.17
CA TRP A 80 -8.95 12.06 -10.11
C TRP A 80 -9.57 12.41 -11.47
N SER A 81 -8.98 12.04 -12.60
CA SER A 81 -9.59 12.23 -13.91
C SER A 81 -10.59 11.12 -14.29
N LEU A 82 -10.64 10.01 -13.54
CA LEU A 82 -11.55 8.89 -13.79
C LEU A 82 -13.00 9.20 -13.37
N SER A 83 -13.95 8.48 -13.98
CA SER A 83 -15.36 8.50 -13.59
C SER A 83 -15.56 8.03 -12.14
N PRO A 84 -16.64 8.44 -11.44
CA PRO A 84 -16.83 8.12 -10.02
C PRO A 84 -16.77 6.62 -9.69
N ALA A 85 -17.35 5.76 -10.53
CA ALA A 85 -17.30 4.32 -10.35
C ALA A 85 -15.86 3.78 -10.50
N MET A 86 -15.11 4.29 -11.48
CA MET A 86 -13.72 3.91 -11.71
C MET A 86 -12.78 4.44 -10.62
N ARG A 87 -13.12 5.56 -9.97
CA ARG A 87 -12.38 6.05 -8.79
C ARG A 87 -12.46 5.07 -7.64
N VAL A 88 -13.64 4.56 -7.32
CA VAL A 88 -13.84 3.57 -6.25
C VAL A 88 -13.01 2.32 -6.52
N LEU A 89 -13.06 1.81 -7.75
CA LEU A 89 -12.24 0.66 -8.16
C LEU A 89 -10.74 0.96 -8.04
N ALA A 90 -10.30 2.14 -8.51
CA ALA A 90 -8.91 2.56 -8.40
C ALA A 90 -8.44 2.70 -6.93
N PHE A 91 -9.31 3.18 -6.04
CA PHE A 91 -9.06 3.22 -4.59
C PHE A 91 -8.95 1.82 -3.99
N LEU A 92 -9.84 0.90 -4.35
CA LEU A 92 -9.78 -0.49 -3.90
C LEU A 92 -8.48 -1.17 -4.38
N CYS A 93 -8.12 -1.03 -5.65
CA CYS A 93 -6.85 -1.52 -6.18
C CYS A 93 -5.65 -0.90 -5.44
N ARG A 94 -5.76 0.35 -4.98
CA ARG A 94 -4.71 1.06 -4.23
C ARG A 94 -4.59 0.62 -2.78
N ILE A 95 -5.66 0.10 -2.18
CA ILE A 95 -5.66 -0.45 -0.82
C ILE A 95 -5.05 -1.85 -0.80
N ILE A 96 -5.24 -2.61 -1.89
CA ILE A 96 -4.73 -3.98 -1.99
C ILE A 96 -3.22 -4.00 -2.21
N ASP A 97 -2.65 -3.01 -2.90
CA ASP A 97 -1.24 -2.95 -3.23
C ASP A 97 -0.36 -2.78 -1.97
N PRO A 98 0.63 -3.67 -1.71
CA PRO A 98 1.46 -3.60 -0.50
C PRO A 98 2.44 -2.42 -0.47
N ASP A 99 2.80 -1.85 -1.63
CA ASP A 99 3.74 -0.75 -1.74
C ASP A 99 3.03 0.54 -2.22
N PRO A 100 3.43 1.74 -1.76
CA PRO A 100 2.91 3.00 -2.26
C PRO A 100 3.31 3.15 -3.72
N ARG A 101 2.38 3.69 -4.51
CA ARG A 101 2.59 3.83 -5.93
C ARG A 101 3.67 4.87 -6.23
N PRO A 102 4.43 4.69 -7.32
CA PRO A 102 5.50 5.62 -7.72
C PRO A 102 5.05 7.08 -7.74
N GLY A 103 3.87 7.38 -8.31
CA GLY A 103 3.36 8.75 -8.39
C GLY A 103 3.05 9.36 -7.01
N GLU A 104 2.59 8.56 -6.04
CA GLU A 104 2.38 9.02 -4.67
C GLU A 104 3.70 9.34 -3.96
N ARG A 105 4.72 8.50 -4.19
CA ARG A 105 6.07 8.73 -3.64
C ARG A 105 6.72 9.97 -4.24
N LEU A 106 6.63 10.15 -5.56
CA LEU A 106 7.12 11.33 -6.26
C LEU A 106 6.46 12.61 -5.74
N LEU A 107 5.12 12.62 -5.60
CA LEU A 107 4.39 13.77 -5.04
C LEU A 107 4.82 14.08 -3.60
N ALA A 108 5.05 13.06 -2.77
CA ALA A 108 5.52 13.24 -1.40
C ALA A 108 6.94 13.82 -1.34
N ILE A 109 7.84 13.33 -2.22
CA ILE A 109 9.20 13.84 -2.36
C ILE A 109 9.19 15.28 -2.86
N ASP A 110 8.43 15.58 -3.90
CA ASP A 110 8.35 16.92 -4.49
C ASP A 110 7.80 17.94 -3.48
N ARG A 111 6.73 17.59 -2.76
CA ARG A 111 6.19 18.42 -1.67
C ARG A 111 7.26 18.69 -0.60
N ARG A 112 8.07 17.69 -0.25
CA ARG A 112 9.11 17.84 0.79
C ARG A 112 10.29 18.67 0.32
N LEU A 113 10.72 18.49 -0.93
CA LEU A 113 11.75 19.32 -1.55
C LEU A 113 11.32 20.78 -1.57
N HIS A 114 10.10 21.09 -2.01
CA HIS A 114 9.57 22.47 -2.00
C HIS A 114 9.62 23.11 -0.61
N LEU A 115 9.25 22.38 0.44
CA LEU A 115 9.30 22.88 1.83
C LEU A 115 10.71 23.12 2.37
N ARG A 116 11.76 22.54 1.77
CA ARG A 116 13.15 22.71 2.23
C ARG A 116 13.81 23.95 1.63
N TRP A 117 13.32 24.39 0.48
CA TRP A 117 13.86 25.54 -0.27
C TRP A 117 12.99 26.79 -0.16
N SER A 118 11.88 26.73 0.58
CA SER A 118 11.03 27.87 0.97
C SER A 118 11.43 28.38 2.35
#